data_AF-A0A521AD64-F1
#
_entry.id   AF-A0A521AD64-F1
#
_cell.length_a   1.000
_cell.length_b   1.000
_cell.length_c   1.000
_cell.angle_alpha   90.00
_cell.angle_beta   90.00
_cell.angle_gamma   90.00
#
_symmetry.space_group_name_H-M   'P 1'
#
loop_
_entity.id
_entity.type
_entity.pdbx_description
1 polymer ?
#
loop_
_entity_poly.entity_id
_entity_poly.type
_entity_poly.pdbx_seq_one_letter_code
_entity_poly.pdbx_strand_id
1 'polypeptide(L)'
;MLVIAHHSISDPESFWGAAEEVTKNLPSNFKLHGVFPAMDGKTGTCLWEAGNVQEVQQFLDKNAGQYAKNFCYEIDVNKSMGLPKFQLAEK
;
A
#
# COMPACT_ATOMS: atom_id res chain seq x y z
N MET A 1 -5.33 -0.20 -11.56
CA MET A 1 -4.05 -0.95 -11.63
C MET A 1 -3.67 -1.46 -10.25
N LEU A 2 -2.80 -2.47 -10.17
CA LEU A 2 -2.28 -2.95 -8.89
C LEU A 2 -0.88 -2.40 -8.64
N VAL A 3 -0.66 -1.92 -7.42
CA VAL A 3 0.57 -1.23 -7.01
C VAL A 3 1.09 -1.87 -5.75
N ILE A 4 2.38 -2.22 -5.74
CA ILE A 4 3.08 -2.58 -4.51
C ILE A 4 3.69 -1.31 -3.92
N ALA A 5 3.51 -1.12 -2.62
CA ALA A 5 4.25 -0.15 -1.84
C ALA A 5 5.18 -0.88 -0.87
N HIS A 6 6.46 -0.51 -0.88
CA HIS A 6 7.43 -0.89 0.15
C HIS A 6 7.67 0.28 1.09
N HIS A 7 7.70 -0.03 2.38
CA HIS A 7 7.92 0.95 3.44
C HIS A 7 9.22 0.58 4.17
N SER A 8 10.19 1.49 4.17
CA SER A 8 11.34 1.45 5.07
C SER A 8 11.04 2.34 6.27
N ILE A 9 10.68 1.75 7.39
CA ILE A 9 10.04 2.43 8.53
C ILE A 9 11.08 2.73 9.62
N SER A 10 11.21 4.00 10.00
CA SER A 10 12.12 4.46 11.05
C SER A 10 11.47 4.49 12.44
N ASP A 11 10.14 4.62 12.50
CA ASP A 11 9.36 4.62 13.74
C ASP A 11 8.15 3.69 13.59
N PRO A 12 8.28 2.39 13.94
CA PRO A 12 7.22 1.40 13.74
C PRO A 12 5.92 1.74 14.47
N GLU A 13 5.99 2.17 15.74
CA GLU A 13 4.80 2.42 16.54
C GLU A 13 3.96 3.55 15.94
N SER A 14 4.60 4.69 15.64
CA SER A 14 3.92 5.82 15.01
C SER A 14 3.43 5.51 13.59
N PHE A 15 4.23 4.79 12.79
CA PHE A 15 3.84 4.43 11.42
C PHE A 15 2.59 3.55 11.40
N TRP A 16 2.56 2.47 12.19
CA TRP A 16 1.45 1.52 12.18
C TRP A 16 0.19 2.10 12.82
N GLY A 17 0.32 2.92 13.87
CA GLY A 17 -0.81 3.67 14.41
C GLY A 17 -1.41 4.66 13.39
N ALA A 18 -0.57 5.40 12.67
CA ALA A 18 -1.03 6.28 11.60
C ALA A 18 -1.66 5.51 10.43
N ALA A 19 -1.09 4.37 10.05
CA ALA A 19 -1.63 3.51 8.99
C ALA A 19 -3.03 2.97 9.35
N GLU A 20 -3.26 2.57 10.60
CA GLU A 20 -4.58 2.12 11.06
C GLU A 20 -5.63 3.24 10.93
N GLU A 21 -5.30 4.47 11.33
CA GLU A 21 -6.22 5.61 11.22
C GLU A 21 -6.51 6.00 9.77
N VAL A 22 -5.48 6.05 8.93
CA VAL A 22 -5.61 6.44 7.52
C VAL A 22 -6.42 5.41 6.72
N THR A 23 -6.27 4.12 7.03
CA THR A 23 -6.95 3.05 6.30
C THR A 23 -8.44 2.93 6.63
N LYS A 24 -8.91 3.49 7.75
CA LYS A 24 -10.35 3.57 8.09
C LYS A 24 -11.14 4.44 7.11
N ASN A 25 -10.51 5.46 6.53
CA ASN A 25 -11.17 6.44 5.66
C ASN A 25 -10.36 6.70 4.39
N LEU A 26 -10.13 5.65 3.60
CA LEU A 26 -9.42 5.79 2.32
C LEU A 26 -10.25 6.59 1.31
N PRO A 27 -9.60 7.48 0.52
CA PRO A 27 -10.21 8.07 -0.65
C PRO A 27 -10.75 7.00 -1.60
N SER A 28 -11.89 7.26 -2.25
CA SER A 28 -12.60 6.27 -3.08
C SER A 28 -11.82 5.75 -4.29
N ASN A 29 -10.78 6.48 -4.72
CA ASN A 29 -9.88 6.07 -5.79
C ASN A 29 -8.79 5.07 -5.34
N PHE A 30 -8.70 4.78 -4.04
CA PHE A 30 -7.77 3.80 -3.48
C PHE A 30 -8.51 2.60 -2.89
N LYS A 31 -7.93 1.43 -3.09
CA LYS A 31 -8.32 0.21 -2.38
C LYS A 31 -7.09 -0.51 -1.88
N LEU A 32 -7.05 -0.82 -0.59
CA LEU A 32 -5.98 -1.57 0.04
C LEU A 32 -6.37 -3.05 0.13
N HIS A 33 -5.63 -3.90 -0.57
CA HIS A 33 -5.91 -5.35 -0.65
C HIS A 33 -5.19 -6.16 0.41
N GLY A 34 -4.03 -5.70 0.86
CA GLY A 34 -3.23 -6.40 1.85
C GLY A 34 -2.13 -5.54 2.44
N VAL A 35 -1.83 -5.81 3.71
CA VAL A 35 -0.77 -5.16 4.50
C VAL A 35 0.06 -6.27 5.13
N PHE A 36 1.36 -6.27 4.86
CA PHE A 36 2.28 -7.32 5.28
C PHE A 36 3.44 -6.68 6.06
N PRO A 37 3.25 -6.41 7.37
CA PRO A 37 4.33 -5.94 8.22
C PRO A 37 5.37 -7.04 8.44
N ALA A 38 6.65 -6.68 8.45
CA ALA A 38 7.70 -7.55 8.96
C ALA A 38 7.54 -7.73 10.48
N MET A 39 8.09 -8.82 11.03
CA MET A 39 7.98 -9.14 12.46
C MET A 39 8.52 -8.05 13.39
N ASP A 40 9.51 -7.27 12.94
CA ASP A 40 10.09 -6.16 13.69
C ASP A 40 9.39 -4.81 13.41
N GLY A 41 8.39 -4.80 12.52
CA GLY A 41 7.64 -3.62 12.11
C GLY A 41 8.42 -2.57 11.33
N LYS A 42 9.70 -2.80 11.01
CA LYS A 42 10.57 -1.83 10.32
C LYS A 42 10.47 -1.88 8.80
N THR A 43 9.81 -2.91 8.29
CA THR A 43 9.49 -3.04 6.87
C THR A 43 8.02 -3.39 6.74
N GLY A 44 7.37 -2.81 5.73
CA GLY A 44 6.02 -3.16 5.36
C GLY A 44 5.90 -3.28 3.85
N THR A 45 5.13 -4.26 3.39
CA THR A 45 4.71 -4.34 1.99
C THR A 45 3.20 -4.26 1.93
N CYS A 46 2.67 -3.40 1.06
CA CYS A 46 1.23 -3.24 0.87
C CYS A 46 0.86 -3.48 -0.60
N LEU A 47 -0.28 -4.13 -0.84
CA LEU A 47 -0.88 -4.26 -2.16
C LEU A 47 -2.06 -3.29 -2.28
N TRP A 48 -1.94 -2.35 -3.20
CA TRP A 48 -2.93 -1.32 -3.49
C TRP A 48 -3.57 -1.51 -4.85
N GLU A 49 -4.76 -0.97 -5.02
CA GLU A 49 -5.41 -0.71 -6.29
C GLU A 49 -5.71 0.80 -6.40
N ALA A 50 -5.30 1.39 -7.52
CA ALA A 50 -5.40 2.82 -7.79
C ALA A 50 -5.45 3.11 -9.30
N GLY A 51 -5.64 4.39 -9.67
CA GLY A 51 -5.59 4.84 -11.07
C GLY A 51 -4.17 4.87 -11.64
N ASN A 52 -3.17 5.22 -10.83
CA ASN A 52 -1.75 5.19 -11.21
C ASN A 52 -0.84 5.04 -9.96
N VAL A 53 0.43 4.71 -10.18
CA VAL A 53 1.45 4.53 -9.11
C VAL A 53 1.75 5.83 -8.38
N GLN A 54 1.79 6.96 -9.09
CA GLN A 54 2.19 8.25 -8.55
C GLN A 54 1.22 8.74 -7.46
N GLU A 55 -0.08 8.49 -7.63
CA GLU A 55 -1.11 8.77 -6.63
C GLU A 55 -0.86 8.02 -5.33
N VAL A 56 -0.51 6.72 -5.41
CA VAL A 56 -0.20 5.89 -4.23
C VAL A 56 1.07 6.42 -3.53
N GLN A 57 2.12 6.73 -4.31
CA GLN A 57 3.36 7.29 -3.77
C GLN A 57 3.12 8.61 -3.02
N GLN A 58 2.42 9.56 -3.65
CA GLN A 58 2.13 10.86 -3.03
C GLN A 58 1.24 10.74 -1.80
N PHE A 59 0.25 9.84 -1.85
CA PHE A 59 -0.62 9.57 -0.71
C PHE A 59 0.19 9.04 0.48
N LEU A 60 1.07 8.07 0.25
CA LEU A 60 1.89 7.48 1.31
C LEU A 60 2.94 8.45 1.84
N ASP A 61 3.60 9.22 0.98
CA ASP A 61 4.59 10.21 1.40
C ASP A 61 3.94 11.33 2.21
N LYS A 62 2.73 11.76 1.86
CA LYS A 62 1.99 12.76 2.63
C LYS A 62 1.57 12.25 4.02
N ASN A 63 1.08 11.02 4.11
CA ASN A 63 0.44 10.53 5.35
C ASN A 63 1.40 9.76 6.26
N ALA A 64 2.45 9.15 5.69
CA ALA A 64 3.37 8.29 6.41
C ALA A 64 4.86 8.63 6.17
N GLY A 65 5.17 9.58 5.29
CA GLY A 65 6.54 9.97 4.93
C GLY A 65 7.39 10.50 6.10
N GLN A 66 6.73 10.98 7.17
CA GLN A 66 7.43 11.38 8.40
C GLN A 66 7.98 10.18 9.20
N TYR A 67 7.45 8.98 9.01
CA TYR A 67 7.84 7.77 9.74
C TYR A 67 8.50 6.71 8.85
N ALA A 68 8.43 6.85 7.52
CA ALA A 68 8.96 5.89 6.58
C ALA A 68 9.37 6.52 5.25
N LYS A 69 10.30 5.85 4.55
CA LYS A 69 10.53 6.07 3.12
C LYS A 69 9.71 5.07 2.33
N ASN A 70 8.88 5.56 1.42
CA ASN A 70 8.00 4.73 0.61
C ASN A 70 8.55 4.57 -0.81
N PHE A 71 8.34 3.40 -1.39
CA PHE A 71 8.64 3.14 -2.79
C PHE A 71 7.51 2.33 -3.43
N CYS A 72 6.88 2.92 -4.45
CA CYS A 72 5.73 2.34 -5.12
C CYS A 72 6.05 1.96 -6.57
N TYR A 73 5.50 0.84 -7.02
CA TYR A 73 5.56 0.42 -8.43
C TYR A 73 4.33 -0.38 -8.85
N GLU A 74 3.96 -0.26 -10.12
CA GLU A 74 2.92 -1.08 -10.73
C GLU A 74 3.45 -2.51 -10.92
N ILE A 75 2.59 -3.50 -10.69
CA ILE A 75 2.92 -4.91 -10.93
C ILE A 75 2.41 -5.40 -12.28
N ASP A 76 3.14 -6.35 -12.87
CA ASP A 76 2.67 -7.10 -14.03
C ASP A 76 1.61 -8.12 -13.59
N VAL A 77 0.34 -7.74 -13.71
CA VAL A 77 -0.82 -8.56 -13.32
C VAL A 77 -0.81 -9.93 -14.00
N ASN A 78 -0.34 -10.02 -15.24
CA ASN A 78 -0.36 -11.26 -16.02
C ASN A 78 0.70 -12.26 -15.56
N LYS A 79 1.78 -11.79 -14.92
CA LYS A 79 2.86 -12.63 -14.38
C LYS A 79 2.80 -12.81 -12.88
N SER A 80 1.87 -12.11 -12.22
CA SER A 80 1.71 -12.16 -10.77
C SER A 80 1.00 -13.45 -10.35
N MET A 81 1.49 -14.07 -9.28
CA MET A 81 0.93 -15.29 -8.72
C MET A 81 0.34 -15.00 -7.34
N GLY A 82 -0.79 -15.64 -7.00
CA GLY A 82 -1.42 -15.49 -5.69
C GLY A 82 -2.13 -14.14 -5.48
N LEU A 83 -2.45 -13.44 -6.57
CA LEU A 83 -3.27 -12.24 -6.48
C LEU A 83 -4.61 -12.55 -5.81
N PRO A 84 -5.14 -11.64 -4.96
CA PRO A 84 -6.48 -11.80 -4.43
C PRO A 84 -7.47 -12.01 -5.56
N LYS A 85 -8.53 -12.79 -5.32
CA LYS A 85 -9.65 -12.88 -6.26
C LYS A 85 -10.33 -11.51 -6.29
N PHE A 86 -9.83 -10.63 -7.15
CA PHE A 86 -10.56 -9.45 -7.52
C PHE A 86 -11.86 -9.98 -8.12
N GLN A 87 -13.01 -9.45 -7.67
CA GLN A 87 -14.15 -9.42 -8.56
C GLN A 87 -13.74 -8.54 -9.74
N LEU A 88 -12.95 -9.09 -10.68
CA LEU A 88 -13.10 -8.71 -12.06
C LEU A 88 -14.57 -8.98 -12.32
N ALA A 89 -15.37 -7.91 -12.35
CA ALA A 89 -16.72 -8.02 -12.86
C ALA A 89 -16.58 -8.79 -14.17
N GLU A 90 -17.11 -10.00 -14.20
CA GLU A 90 -17.20 -10.79 -15.42
C GLU A 90 -17.86 -9.86 -16.43
N LYS A 91 -17.12 -9.50 -17.48
CA LYS A 91 -17.66 -8.73 -18.60
C LYS A 91 -18.56 -9.63 -19.42
#